data_AF-A0A3A5V609-F1
#
_entry.id   AF-A0A3A5V609-F1
#
_cell.length_a   1.000
_cell.length_b   1.000
_cell.length_c   1.000
_cell.angle_alpha   90.00
_cell.angle_beta   90.00
_cell.angle_gamma   90.00
#
_symmetry.space_group_name_H-M   'P 1'
#
loop_
_entity.id
_entity.type
_entity.pdbx_description
1 polymer ?
#
loop_
_entity_poly.entity_id
_entity_poly.type
_entity_poly.pdbx_seq_one_letter_code
_entity_poly.pdbx_strand_id
1 'polypeptide(L)'
;MPKREVFLGTEMETGELMQVGPNELAEKLLKRRIMLKDSLPGVIRNLEAEEDSLSPKVDRMKRSFQDANSKVAEFKNERGIFQTEAGKLIPEVKDIRETLIKSGGMINLDPKWKKRKLLEQIEEIEEKIQTSALDHKSERKLLEKRRSLISENDKWVKDRKDSNPEMISYLDKNRKMSELFKKADKAHSKMIESVSKAQPLYSKLSESSAELKEIKSQLDRARELLSQSDKAIEYWEKRLELGFGDIGPGFRDLLKSKKIVEGGGRSSFAKKTQKNVKSGNLVGEGE
;
A
#
# COMPACT_ATOMS: atom_id res chain seq x y z
N MET A 1 12.80 -8.59 22.03
CA MET A 1 11.38 -8.78 22.38
C MET A 1 11.24 -8.47 23.87
N PRO A 2 10.95 -7.22 24.27
CA PRO A 2 10.60 -6.96 25.66
C PRO A 2 9.21 -7.57 25.89
N LYS A 3 9.10 -8.33 26.99
CA LYS A 3 7.85 -8.95 27.42
C LYS A 3 6.80 -7.86 27.53
N ARG A 4 5.69 -7.99 26.79
CA ARG A 4 4.48 -7.23 27.06
C ARG A 4 4.12 -7.56 28.51
N GLU A 5 4.30 -6.60 29.42
CA GLU A 5 3.66 -6.66 30.72
C GLU A 5 2.17 -6.56 30.45
N VAL A 6 1.55 -7.73 30.30
CA VAL A 6 0.11 -7.89 30.30
C VAL A 6 -0.30 -7.36 31.66
N PHE A 7 -0.98 -6.20 31.67
CA PHE A 7 -1.71 -5.71 32.82
C PHE A 7 -2.35 -6.92 33.50
N LEU A 8 -1.94 -7.21 34.73
CA LEU A 8 -2.57 -8.21 35.59
C LEU A 8 -3.99 -7.72 35.89
N GLY A 9 -4.88 -7.88 34.91
CA GLY A 9 -6.30 -7.91 35.13
C GLY A 9 -6.53 -9.06 36.08
N THR A 10 -7.15 -8.79 37.21
CA THR A 10 -7.67 -9.82 38.12
C THR A 10 -8.56 -10.72 37.27
N GLU A 11 -8.07 -11.88 36.86
CA GLU A 11 -8.88 -12.91 36.20
C GLU A 11 -9.88 -13.41 37.27
N MET A 12 -11.07 -12.83 37.29
CA MET A 12 -12.16 -13.33 38.12
C MET A 12 -12.84 -14.47 37.37
N GLU A 13 -13.04 -15.58 38.06
CA GLU A 13 -13.72 -16.74 37.50
C GLU A 13 -15.19 -16.39 37.22
N THR A 14 -15.78 -16.94 36.15
CA THR A 14 -17.15 -16.57 35.75
C THR A 14 -18.21 -16.86 36.83
N GLY A 15 -17.96 -17.87 37.68
CA GLY A 15 -18.79 -18.17 38.85
C GLY A 15 -18.68 -17.11 39.96
N GLU A 16 -17.50 -16.53 40.17
CA GLU A 16 -17.29 -15.45 41.13
C GLU A 16 -18.00 -14.18 40.68
N LEU A 17 -17.89 -13.82 39.39
CA LEU A 17 -18.57 -12.67 38.78
C LEU A 17 -20.10 -12.68 38.96
N MET A 18 -20.70 -13.86 39.02
CA MET A 18 -22.15 -14.03 39.22
C MET A 18 -22.58 -13.82 40.68
N GLN A 19 -21.65 -13.93 41.63
CA GLN A 19 -21.93 -13.74 43.07
C GLN A 19 -21.60 -12.32 43.57
N VAL A 20 -20.81 -11.54 42.82
CA VAL A 20 -20.42 -10.18 43.20
C VAL A 20 -21.64 -9.24 43.29
N GLY A 21 -21.81 -8.60 44.44
CA GLY A 21 -22.84 -7.57 44.64
C GLY A 21 -22.54 -6.25 43.90
N PRO A 22 -23.55 -5.39 43.65
CA PRO A 22 -23.35 -4.11 42.96
C PRO A 22 -22.29 -3.20 43.61
N ASN A 23 -22.23 -3.16 44.94
CA ASN A 23 -21.26 -2.37 45.69
C ASN A 23 -19.83 -2.88 45.47
N GLU A 24 -19.62 -4.18 45.62
CA GLU A 24 -18.30 -4.79 45.46
C GLU A 24 -17.77 -4.65 44.01
N LEU A 25 -18.67 -4.75 43.01
CA LEU A 25 -18.31 -4.50 41.62
C LEU A 25 -17.90 -3.04 41.41
N ALA A 26 -18.65 -2.09 41.97
CA ALA A 26 -18.35 -0.67 41.86
C ALA A 26 -17.03 -0.31 42.55
N GLU A 27 -16.74 -0.88 43.72
CA GLU A 27 -15.45 -0.72 44.40
C GLU A 27 -14.28 -1.28 43.56
N LYS A 28 -14.44 -2.47 42.97
CA LYS A 28 -13.42 -3.05 42.07
C LYS A 28 -13.20 -2.17 40.84
N LEU A 29 -14.27 -1.63 40.24
CA LEU A 29 -14.19 -0.70 39.11
C LEU A 29 -13.50 0.62 39.49
N LEU A 30 -13.83 1.18 40.66
CA LEU A 30 -13.22 2.39 41.19
C LEU A 30 -11.71 2.18 41.43
N LYS A 31 -11.33 1.11 42.14
CA LYS A 31 -9.93 0.74 42.39
C LYS A 31 -9.15 0.62 41.08
N ARG A 32 -9.73 -0.06 40.07
CA ARG A 32 -9.11 -0.16 38.74
C ARG A 32 -8.92 1.21 38.09
N ARG A 33 -9.91 2.11 38.18
CA ARG A 33 -9.82 3.46 37.59
C ARG A 33 -8.76 4.32 38.28
N ILE A 34 -8.62 4.22 39.59
CA ILE A 34 -7.56 4.88 40.36
C ILE A 34 -6.19 4.35 39.92
N MET A 35 -5.99 3.04 39.89
CA MET A 35 -4.76 2.43 39.40
C MET A 35 -4.42 2.83 37.96
N LEU A 36 -5.43 2.94 37.09
CA LEU A 36 -5.23 3.43 35.72
C LEU A 36 -4.78 4.89 35.72
N LYS A 37 -5.41 5.76 36.50
CA LYS A 37 -5.02 7.17 36.61
C LYS A 37 -3.56 7.33 37.07
N ASP A 38 -3.11 6.50 38.00
CA ASP A 38 -1.73 6.57 38.52
C ASP A 38 -0.70 6.01 37.54
N SER A 39 -1.06 4.99 36.76
CA SER A 39 -0.15 4.32 35.81
C SER A 39 -0.09 4.96 34.42
N LEU A 40 -1.20 5.54 33.94
CA LEU A 40 -1.30 6.14 32.59
C LEU A 40 -0.25 7.23 32.32
N PRO A 41 0.09 8.15 33.24
CA PRO A 41 1.13 9.14 33.00
C PRO A 41 2.51 8.53 32.71
N GLY A 42 2.85 7.41 33.36
CA GLY A 42 4.09 6.67 33.08
C GLY A 42 4.08 6.04 31.69
N VAL A 43 2.95 5.43 31.31
CA VAL A 43 2.76 4.87 29.97
C VAL A 43 2.83 5.96 28.90
N ILE A 44 2.21 7.12 29.12
CA ILE A 44 2.25 8.26 28.18
C ILE A 44 3.69 8.73 27.99
N ARG A 45 4.47 8.90 29.06
CA ARG A 45 5.90 9.29 28.94
C ARG A 45 6.72 8.28 28.15
N ASN A 46 6.48 6.99 28.35
CA ASN A 46 7.17 5.93 27.61
C ASN A 46 6.80 5.99 26.11
N LEU A 47 5.52 6.14 25.79
CA LEU A 47 5.05 6.26 24.41
C LEU A 47 5.56 7.55 23.74
N GLU A 48 5.61 8.67 24.45
CA GLU A 48 6.21 9.93 23.97
C GLU A 48 7.70 9.75 23.68
N ALA A 49 8.46 9.11 24.58
CA ALA A 49 9.87 8.82 24.36
C ALA A 49 10.09 7.87 23.16
N GLU A 50 9.22 6.87 22.98
CA GLU A 50 9.24 6.00 21.81
C GLU A 50 8.95 6.76 20.52
N GLU A 51 7.93 7.63 20.51
CA GLU A 51 7.59 8.51 19.39
C GLU A 51 8.77 9.42 19.01
N ASP A 52 9.36 10.10 19.99
CA ASP A 52 10.48 11.02 19.80
C ASP A 52 11.72 10.31 19.25
N SER A 53 11.91 9.03 19.61
CA SER A 53 13.01 8.22 19.10
C SER A 53 12.78 7.68 17.67
N LEU A 54 11.52 7.40 17.32
CA LEU A 54 11.14 6.74 16.07
C LEU A 54 10.84 7.74 14.96
N SER A 55 10.20 8.86 15.28
CA SER A 55 9.87 9.95 14.37
C SER A 55 11.05 10.41 13.49
N PRO A 56 12.21 10.79 14.04
CA PRO A 56 13.35 11.23 13.22
C PRO A 56 13.97 10.09 12.40
N LYS A 57 13.76 8.83 12.76
CA LYS A 57 14.21 7.67 11.95
C LYS A 57 13.30 7.50 10.74
N VAL A 58 11.98 7.57 10.95
CA VAL A 58 10.99 7.50 9.86
C VAL A 58 11.18 8.64 8.88
N ASP A 59 11.42 9.87 9.35
CA ASP A 59 11.69 11.02 8.47
C ASP A 59 12.96 10.84 7.65
N ARG A 60 14.04 10.32 8.25
CA ARG A 60 15.27 9.98 7.52
C ARG A 60 15.02 8.92 6.45
N MET A 61 14.27 7.87 6.78
CA MET A 61 13.90 6.82 5.81
C MET A 61 13.02 7.37 4.68
N LYS A 62 12.08 8.28 5.00
CA LYS A 62 11.22 8.94 4.02
C LYS A 62 12.02 9.78 3.03
N ARG A 63 12.97 10.59 3.51
CA ARG A 63 13.88 11.37 2.66
C ARG A 63 14.72 10.45 1.76
N SER A 64 15.33 9.41 2.33
CA SER A 64 16.12 8.45 1.56
C SER A 64 15.28 7.73 0.48
N PHE A 65 14.04 7.37 0.79
CA PHE A 65 13.12 6.79 -0.18
C PHE A 65 12.73 7.80 -1.28
N GLN A 66 12.45 9.05 -0.91
CA GLN A 66 12.16 10.13 -1.86
C GLN A 66 13.32 10.37 -2.82
N ASP A 67 14.56 10.40 -2.32
CA ASP A 67 15.78 10.56 -3.14
C ASP A 67 16.01 9.36 -4.08
N ALA A 68 15.63 8.15 -3.65
CA ALA A 68 15.69 6.97 -4.51
C ALA A 68 14.58 7.02 -5.59
N ASN A 69 13.39 7.49 -5.22
CA ASN A 69 12.24 7.58 -6.10
C ASN A 69 12.37 8.72 -7.13
N SER A 70 13.02 9.84 -6.76
CA SER A 70 13.32 10.92 -7.70
C SER A 70 14.25 10.44 -8.82
N LYS A 71 15.29 9.67 -8.49
CA LYS A 71 16.17 9.03 -9.49
C LYS A 71 15.41 8.08 -10.41
N VAL A 72 14.46 7.31 -9.88
CA VAL A 72 13.59 6.46 -10.71
C VAL A 72 12.74 7.31 -11.65
N ALA A 73 12.20 8.44 -11.18
CA ALA A 73 11.43 9.37 -12.01
C ALA A 73 12.29 10.01 -13.11
N GLU A 74 13.53 10.41 -12.80
CA GLU A 74 14.48 10.92 -13.78
C GLU A 74 14.76 9.90 -14.89
N PHE A 75 15.08 8.65 -14.54
CA PHE A 75 15.32 7.61 -15.55
C PHE A 75 14.06 7.26 -16.34
N LYS A 76 12.87 7.37 -15.75
CA LYS A 76 11.59 7.22 -16.49
C LYS A 76 11.42 8.32 -17.53
N ASN A 77 11.73 9.57 -17.17
CA ASN A 77 11.65 10.71 -18.08
C ASN A 77 12.67 10.56 -19.23
N GLU A 78 13.93 10.25 -18.92
CA GLU A 78 14.97 10.00 -19.94
C GLU A 78 14.55 8.87 -20.89
N ARG A 79 14.07 7.75 -20.35
CA ARG A 79 13.56 6.63 -21.14
C ARG A 79 12.42 7.07 -22.05
N GLY A 80 11.46 7.83 -21.52
CA GLY A 80 10.31 8.32 -22.26
C GLY A 80 10.70 9.21 -23.44
N ILE A 81 11.65 10.13 -23.24
CA ILE A 81 12.17 10.99 -24.33
C ILE A 81 12.74 10.13 -25.45
N PHE A 82 13.68 9.22 -25.15
CA PHE A 82 14.30 8.39 -26.18
C PHE A 82 13.32 7.42 -26.85
N GLN A 83 12.35 6.88 -26.12
CA GLN A 83 11.30 6.02 -26.68
C GLN A 83 10.40 6.79 -27.65
N THR A 84 9.95 7.98 -27.27
CA THR A 84 9.08 8.79 -28.14
C THR A 84 9.80 9.25 -29.41
N GLU A 85 11.09 9.61 -29.30
CA GLU A 85 11.92 9.95 -30.46
C GLU A 85 12.14 8.74 -31.38
N ALA A 86 12.43 7.56 -30.83
CA ALA A 86 12.61 6.35 -31.62
C ALA A 86 11.30 5.89 -32.28
N GLY A 87 10.17 5.99 -31.56
CA GLY A 87 8.84 5.66 -32.07
C GLY A 87 8.42 6.52 -33.28
N LYS A 88 8.84 7.79 -33.33
CA LYS A 88 8.62 8.65 -34.51
C LYS A 88 9.45 8.22 -35.73
N LEU A 89 10.63 7.64 -35.53
CA LEU A 89 11.49 7.17 -36.63
C LEU A 89 11.02 5.85 -37.24
N ILE A 90 10.31 5.00 -36.48
CA ILE A 90 9.80 3.72 -36.99
C ILE A 90 8.96 3.88 -38.28
N PRO A 91 7.91 4.71 -38.33
CA PRO A 91 7.11 4.88 -39.55
C PRO A 91 7.93 5.45 -40.70
N GLU A 92 8.80 6.43 -40.43
CA GLU A 92 9.68 6.99 -41.48
C GLU A 92 10.63 5.94 -42.09
N VAL A 93 11.18 5.06 -41.26
CA VAL A 93 12.05 3.95 -41.70
C VAL A 93 11.24 2.90 -42.47
N LYS A 94 9.97 2.65 -42.08
CA LYS A 94 9.04 1.77 -42.82
C LYS A 94 8.74 2.37 -44.21
N ASP A 95 8.43 3.66 -44.29
CA ASP A 95 8.10 4.34 -45.56
C ASP A 95 9.28 4.37 -46.53
N ILE A 96 10.47 4.75 -46.05
CA ILE A 96 11.70 4.76 -46.87
C ILE A 96 12.04 3.35 -47.34
N ARG A 97 11.77 2.33 -46.52
CA ARG A 97 11.95 0.94 -46.93
C ARG A 97 10.97 0.55 -48.03
N GLU A 98 9.71 0.94 -47.94
CA GLU A 98 8.72 0.63 -48.98
C GLU A 98 9.05 1.28 -50.31
N THR A 99 9.53 2.54 -50.31
CA THR A 99 9.97 3.22 -51.52
C THR A 99 11.21 2.55 -52.13
N LEU A 100 12.18 2.13 -51.32
CA LEU A 100 13.36 1.39 -51.76
C LEU A 100 13.04 -0.01 -52.31
N ILE A 101 11.99 -0.66 -51.80
CA ILE A 101 11.50 -1.93 -52.36
C ILE A 101 10.83 -1.69 -53.71
N LYS A 102 10.03 -0.63 -53.84
CA LYS A 102 9.33 -0.28 -55.10
C LYS A 102 10.29 0.15 -56.20
N SER A 103 11.38 0.85 -55.86
CA SER A 103 12.40 1.29 -56.82
C SER A 103 13.35 0.20 -57.29
N GLY A 104 13.24 -1.03 -56.75
CA GLY A 104 14.10 -2.15 -57.14
C GLY A 104 15.56 -2.07 -56.66
N GLY A 105 15.94 -0.99 -55.97
CA GLY A 105 17.29 -0.80 -55.40
C GLY A 105 17.67 -1.79 -54.29
N MET A 106 16.71 -2.59 -53.82
CA MET A 106 16.93 -3.59 -52.77
C MET A 106 17.04 -5.01 -53.36
N ILE A 107 18.22 -5.37 -53.86
CA ILE A 107 18.51 -6.75 -54.29
C ILE A 107 18.31 -7.70 -53.10
N ASN A 108 17.43 -8.66 -53.29
CA ASN A 108 16.75 -9.38 -52.23
C ASN A 108 17.40 -10.75 -52.00
N LEU A 109 18.44 -10.81 -51.16
CA LEU A 109 19.12 -12.06 -50.80
C LEU A 109 18.98 -12.48 -49.32
N ASP A 110 17.92 -12.04 -48.62
CA ASP A 110 17.48 -12.73 -47.39
C ASP A 110 15.98 -12.42 -47.09
N PRO A 111 15.14 -13.42 -46.73
CA PRO A 111 13.68 -13.42 -46.93
C PRO A 111 12.94 -12.26 -46.29
N LYS A 112 12.03 -11.66 -47.08
CA LYS A 112 11.12 -10.55 -46.71
C LYS A 112 10.41 -10.71 -45.35
N TRP A 113 10.20 -11.94 -44.86
CA TRP A 113 9.50 -12.23 -43.60
C TRP A 113 10.35 -12.01 -42.35
N LYS A 114 11.66 -12.29 -42.37
CA LYS A 114 12.55 -12.19 -41.19
C LYS A 114 12.77 -10.74 -40.73
N LYS A 115 12.70 -9.79 -41.67
CA LYS A 115 12.92 -8.33 -41.45
C LYS A 115 11.66 -7.56 -41.10
N ARG A 116 10.49 -8.01 -41.58
CA ARG A 116 9.20 -7.41 -41.21
C ARG A 116 8.88 -7.74 -39.75
N LYS A 117 9.13 -9.01 -39.41
CA LYS A 117 9.03 -9.53 -38.05
C LYS A 117 9.92 -8.79 -37.05
N LEU A 118 11.09 -8.28 -37.44
CA LEU A 118 12.04 -7.68 -36.47
C LEU A 118 11.60 -6.29 -35.96
N LEU A 119 11.11 -5.41 -36.84
CA LEU A 119 10.54 -4.11 -36.39
C LEU A 119 9.22 -4.32 -35.66
N GLU A 120 8.36 -5.21 -36.16
CA GLU A 120 7.10 -5.59 -35.49
C GLU A 120 7.37 -6.23 -34.11
N GLN A 121 8.42 -7.03 -33.96
CA GLN A 121 8.84 -7.59 -32.66
C GLN A 121 9.40 -6.52 -31.71
N ILE A 122 10.07 -5.49 -32.22
CA ILE A 122 10.52 -4.37 -31.40
C ILE A 122 9.31 -3.56 -30.90
N GLU A 123 8.33 -3.30 -31.77
CA GLU A 123 7.05 -2.66 -31.41
C GLU A 123 6.27 -3.51 -30.40
N GLU A 124 6.14 -4.83 -30.62
CA GLU A 124 5.43 -5.74 -29.70
C GLU A 124 6.10 -5.81 -28.32
N ILE A 125 7.44 -5.82 -28.27
CA ILE A 125 8.19 -5.75 -27.00
C ILE A 125 7.94 -4.41 -26.31
N GLU A 126 7.87 -3.32 -27.07
CA GLU A 126 7.60 -1.98 -26.54
C GLU A 126 6.19 -1.85 -26.00
N GLU A 127 5.17 -2.31 -26.73
CA GLU A 127 3.79 -2.36 -26.26
C GLU A 127 3.68 -3.21 -25.00
N LYS A 128 4.34 -4.37 -24.94
CA LYS A 128 4.37 -5.19 -23.72
C LYS A 128 5.00 -4.43 -22.56
N ILE A 129 6.15 -3.77 -22.76
CA ILE A 129 6.78 -2.97 -21.71
C ILE A 129 5.88 -1.82 -21.24
N GLN A 130 5.10 -1.22 -22.13
CA GLN A 130 4.23 -0.08 -21.80
C GLN A 130 2.91 -0.49 -21.12
N THR A 131 2.32 -1.61 -21.53
CA THR A 131 0.95 -2.00 -21.15
C THR A 131 0.89 -3.07 -20.07
N SER A 132 1.91 -3.92 -19.95
CA SER A 132 1.92 -4.99 -18.96
C SER A 132 2.62 -4.56 -17.68
N ALA A 133 1.92 -4.70 -16.54
CA ALA A 133 2.47 -4.51 -15.21
C ALA A 133 3.43 -5.66 -14.85
N LEU A 134 4.60 -5.67 -15.50
CA LEU A 134 5.60 -6.73 -15.36
C LEU A 134 6.51 -6.51 -14.16
N ASP A 135 6.96 -7.62 -13.58
CA ASP A 135 8.06 -7.61 -12.62
C ASP A 135 9.35 -7.07 -13.28
N HIS A 136 10.18 -6.40 -12.49
CA HIS A 136 11.49 -5.91 -12.91
C HIS A 136 12.39 -7.01 -13.52
N LYS A 137 12.17 -8.29 -13.18
CA LYS A 137 12.87 -9.45 -13.76
C LYS A 137 12.40 -9.80 -15.17
N SER A 138 11.09 -9.77 -15.43
CA SER A 138 10.54 -10.02 -16.77
C SER A 138 10.80 -8.85 -17.70
N GLU A 139 10.76 -7.60 -17.18
CA GLU A 139 11.19 -6.42 -17.93
C GLU A 139 12.65 -6.53 -18.39
N ARG A 140 13.56 -6.99 -17.51
CA ARG A 140 14.98 -7.19 -17.87
C ARG A 140 15.16 -8.20 -19.00
N LYS A 141 14.36 -9.29 -19.01
CA LYS A 141 14.38 -10.28 -20.09
C LYS A 141 13.87 -9.70 -21.41
N LEU A 142 12.87 -8.83 -21.37
CA LEU A 142 12.35 -8.15 -22.57
C LEU A 142 13.36 -7.14 -23.13
N LEU A 143 14.05 -6.38 -22.27
CA LEU A 143 15.14 -5.50 -22.68
C LEU A 143 16.28 -6.26 -23.36
N GLU A 144 16.65 -7.43 -22.83
CA GLU A 144 17.69 -8.25 -23.44
C GLU A 144 17.28 -8.75 -24.83
N LYS A 145 16.01 -9.17 -24.99
CA LYS A 145 15.45 -9.52 -26.31
C LYS A 145 15.44 -8.33 -27.27
N ARG A 146 15.10 -7.12 -26.79
CA ARG A 146 15.15 -5.91 -27.64
C ARG A 146 16.58 -5.62 -28.10
N ARG A 147 17.55 -5.71 -27.19
CA ARG A 147 18.98 -5.51 -27.51
C ARG A 147 19.51 -6.53 -28.51
N SER A 148 19.11 -7.80 -28.40
CA SER A 148 19.51 -8.81 -29.38
C SER A 148 18.94 -8.50 -30.76
N LEU A 149 17.66 -8.12 -30.86
CA LEU A 149 17.02 -7.74 -32.12
C LEU A 149 17.67 -6.49 -32.75
N ILE A 150 17.99 -5.47 -31.94
CA ILE A 150 18.69 -4.26 -32.42
C ILE A 150 20.09 -4.62 -32.93
N SER A 151 20.81 -5.50 -32.24
CA SER A 151 22.14 -5.96 -32.66
C SER A 151 22.10 -6.74 -33.97
N GLU A 152 21.11 -7.62 -34.15
CA GLU A 152 20.88 -8.33 -35.42
C GLU A 152 20.57 -7.37 -36.56
N ASN A 153 19.72 -6.36 -36.32
CA ASN A 153 19.41 -5.32 -37.30
C ASN A 153 20.66 -4.52 -37.68
N ASP A 154 21.47 -4.11 -36.69
CA ASP A 154 22.68 -3.31 -36.92
C ASP A 154 23.75 -4.08 -37.73
N LYS A 155 23.93 -5.38 -37.47
CA LYS A 155 24.84 -6.24 -38.26
C LYS A 155 24.38 -6.27 -39.72
N TRP A 156 23.10 -6.52 -39.93
CA TRP A 156 22.52 -6.58 -41.28
C TRP A 156 22.61 -5.24 -42.04
N VAL A 157 22.40 -4.12 -41.36
CA VAL A 157 22.56 -2.76 -41.91
C VAL A 157 24.01 -2.49 -42.33
N LYS A 158 24.99 -2.96 -41.54
CA LYS A 158 26.42 -2.83 -41.86
C LYS A 158 26.79 -3.64 -43.10
N ASP A 159 26.41 -4.92 -43.15
CA ASP A 159 26.73 -5.81 -44.27
C ASP A 159 26.21 -5.27 -45.62
N ARG A 160 25.12 -4.48 -45.60
CA ARG A 160 24.55 -3.85 -46.79
C ARG A 160 25.09 -2.46 -47.13
N LYS A 161 25.62 -1.73 -46.15
CA LYS A 161 26.26 -0.43 -46.40
C LYS A 161 27.40 -0.59 -47.42
N ASP A 162 28.11 -1.70 -47.36
CA ASP A 162 29.24 -1.98 -48.25
C ASP A 162 28.78 -2.36 -49.68
N SER A 163 27.46 -2.56 -49.89
CA SER A 163 26.88 -3.05 -51.14
C SER A 163 26.04 -2.03 -51.93
N ASN A 164 25.55 -0.93 -51.33
CA ASN A 164 24.68 0.02 -52.06
C ASN A 164 24.71 1.49 -51.52
N PRO A 165 25.16 2.48 -52.32
CA PRO A 165 25.19 3.90 -51.94
C PRO A 165 23.84 4.63 -51.98
N GLU A 166 22.81 4.12 -52.66
CA GLU A 166 21.47 4.74 -52.68
C GLU A 166 20.72 4.61 -51.33
N MET A 167 21.28 3.81 -50.41
CA MET A 167 20.68 3.45 -49.13
C MET A 167 21.01 4.43 -47.97
N ILE A 168 21.81 5.47 -48.20
CA ILE A 168 22.38 6.32 -47.13
C ILE A 168 21.30 6.90 -46.19
N SER A 169 20.20 7.44 -46.75
CA SER A 169 19.11 8.03 -45.95
C SER A 169 18.43 7.00 -45.02
N TYR A 170 18.23 5.78 -45.50
CA TYR A 170 17.69 4.68 -44.68
C TYR A 170 18.67 4.25 -43.59
N LEU A 171 19.95 4.10 -43.95
CA LEU A 171 21.00 3.69 -43.00
C LEU A 171 21.15 4.71 -41.87
N ASP A 172 21.10 6.01 -42.18
CA ASP A 172 21.23 7.07 -41.20
C ASP A 172 20.04 7.13 -40.25
N LYS A 173 18.80 7.02 -40.75
CA LYS A 173 17.62 6.95 -39.89
C LYS A 173 17.58 5.68 -39.04
N ASN A 174 17.98 4.54 -39.60
CA ASN A 174 18.03 3.28 -38.86
C ASN A 174 19.13 3.32 -37.77
N ARG A 175 20.29 3.92 -38.04
CA ARG A 175 21.33 4.15 -37.02
C ARG A 175 20.84 5.02 -35.89
N LYS A 176 20.23 6.16 -36.21
CA LYS A 176 19.64 7.07 -35.22
C LYS A 176 18.59 6.35 -34.37
N MET A 177 17.73 5.56 -34.99
CA MET A 177 16.74 4.73 -34.30
C MET A 177 17.39 3.69 -33.36
N SER A 178 18.37 2.92 -33.83
CA SER A 178 19.12 1.96 -33.01
C SER A 178 19.84 2.63 -31.84
N GLU A 179 20.43 3.81 -32.03
CA GLU A 179 21.08 4.58 -30.97
C GLU A 179 20.11 5.06 -29.90
N LEU A 180 18.93 5.56 -30.30
CA LEU A 180 17.89 5.99 -29.39
C LEU A 180 17.37 4.81 -28.56
N PHE A 181 17.13 3.65 -29.18
CA PHE A 181 16.73 2.46 -28.42
C PHE A 181 17.81 1.98 -27.45
N LYS A 182 19.10 2.02 -27.83
CA LYS A 182 20.19 1.69 -26.90
C LYS A 182 20.24 2.65 -25.70
N LYS A 183 20.02 3.95 -25.93
CA LYS A 183 19.93 4.94 -24.85
C LYS A 183 18.71 4.70 -23.96
N ALA A 184 17.54 4.43 -24.55
CA ALA A 184 16.33 4.07 -23.82
C ALA A 184 16.52 2.81 -22.97
N ASP A 185 17.09 1.75 -23.53
CA ASP A 185 17.31 0.49 -22.82
C ASP A 185 18.36 0.63 -21.71
N LYS A 186 19.34 1.54 -21.87
CA LYS A 186 20.30 1.88 -20.81
C LYS A 186 19.64 2.64 -19.66
N ALA A 187 18.81 3.63 -19.98
CA ALA A 187 18.01 4.35 -18.98
C ALA A 187 17.04 3.40 -18.25
N HIS A 188 16.35 2.52 -18.98
CA HIS A 188 15.46 1.51 -18.39
C HIS A 188 16.22 0.52 -17.50
N SER A 189 17.40 0.05 -17.92
CA SER A 189 18.23 -0.83 -17.06
C SER A 189 18.60 -0.14 -15.74
N LYS A 190 19.03 1.13 -15.78
CA LYS A 190 19.33 1.92 -14.58
C LYS A 190 18.10 2.18 -13.72
N MET A 191 16.95 2.41 -14.35
CA MET A 191 15.66 2.53 -13.68
C MET A 191 15.33 1.25 -12.90
N ILE A 192 15.44 0.07 -13.53
CA ILE A 192 15.21 -1.22 -12.87
C ILE A 192 16.12 -1.41 -11.67
N GLU A 193 17.41 -1.08 -11.79
CA GLU A 193 18.37 -1.15 -10.68
C GLU A 193 18.01 -0.19 -9.54
N SER A 194 17.54 1.00 -9.86
CA SER A 194 17.11 2.00 -8.87
C SER A 194 15.83 1.58 -8.17
N VAL A 195 14.86 1.02 -8.91
CA VAL A 195 13.64 0.42 -8.35
C VAL A 195 13.98 -0.74 -7.41
N SER A 196 14.88 -1.63 -7.83
CA SER A 196 15.34 -2.75 -6.99
C SER A 196 15.99 -2.30 -5.69
N LYS A 197 16.64 -1.13 -5.65
CA LYS A 197 17.21 -0.53 -4.43
C LYS A 197 16.16 0.19 -3.59
N ALA A 198 15.16 0.81 -4.22
CA ALA A 198 14.09 1.54 -3.55
C ALA A 198 13.06 0.63 -2.87
N GLN A 199 12.76 -0.53 -3.46
CA GLN A 199 11.77 -1.47 -2.94
C GLN A 199 12.01 -1.93 -1.48
N PRO A 200 13.22 -2.36 -1.07
CA PRO A 200 13.47 -2.70 0.34
C PRO A 200 13.44 -1.47 1.27
N LEU A 201 13.78 -0.28 0.78
CA LEU A 201 13.64 0.96 1.56
C LEU A 201 12.18 1.28 1.83
N TYR A 202 11.31 1.10 0.84
CA TYR A 202 9.87 1.27 1.00
C TYR A 202 9.27 0.28 2.00
N SER A 203 9.65 -1.00 1.96
CA SER A 203 9.18 -2.01 2.92
C SER A 203 9.49 -1.58 4.36
N LYS A 204 10.76 -1.26 4.63
CA LYS A 204 11.20 -0.79 5.96
C LYS A 204 10.51 0.51 6.37
N LEU A 205 10.36 1.46 5.46
CA LEU A 205 9.65 2.70 5.71
C LEU A 205 8.17 2.42 6.07
N SER A 206 7.51 1.53 5.34
CA SER A 206 6.11 1.16 5.58
C SER A 206 5.93 0.51 6.95
N GLU A 207 6.82 -0.42 7.31
CA GLU A 207 6.83 -1.08 8.61
C GLU A 207 7.01 -0.07 9.75
N SER A 208 8.07 0.74 9.71
CA SER A 208 8.32 1.74 10.76
C SER A 208 7.29 2.88 10.78
N SER A 209 6.68 3.23 9.65
CA SER A 209 5.57 4.19 9.61
C SER A 209 4.31 3.62 10.24
N ALA A 210 4.05 2.32 10.07
CA ALA A 210 2.93 1.63 10.72
C ALA A 210 3.15 1.56 12.23
N GLU A 211 4.37 1.24 12.68
CA GLU A 211 4.76 1.27 14.10
C GLU A 211 4.55 2.67 14.71
N LEU A 212 5.02 3.72 14.04
CA LEU A 212 4.83 5.10 14.50
C LEU A 212 3.35 5.48 14.59
N LYS A 213 2.53 5.07 13.60
CA LYS A 213 1.09 5.30 13.62
C LYS A 213 0.42 4.59 14.80
N GLU A 214 0.84 3.37 15.10
CA GLU A 214 0.31 2.60 16.23
C GLU A 214 0.69 3.26 17.57
N ILE A 215 1.95 3.68 17.74
CA ILE A 215 2.40 4.40 18.94
C ILE A 215 1.57 5.67 19.15
N LYS A 216 1.38 6.48 18.09
CA LYS A 216 0.54 7.68 18.15
C LYS A 216 -0.90 7.38 18.54
N SER A 217 -1.49 6.35 17.93
CA SER A 217 -2.86 5.90 18.25
C SER A 217 -2.99 5.45 19.72
N GLN A 218 -2.01 4.71 20.23
CA GLN A 218 -1.98 4.28 21.63
C GLN A 218 -1.80 5.47 22.59
N LEU A 219 -0.97 6.43 22.21
CA LEU A 219 -0.74 7.66 22.97
C LEU A 219 -2.00 8.52 23.02
N ASP A 220 -2.69 8.73 21.89
CA ASP A 220 -3.96 9.46 21.85
C ASP A 220 -5.01 8.77 22.72
N ARG A 221 -5.10 7.44 22.65
CA ARG A 221 -6.01 6.66 23.50
C ARG A 221 -5.65 6.76 24.98
N ALA A 222 -4.36 6.72 25.32
CA ALA A 222 -3.90 6.87 26.69
C ALA A 222 -4.22 8.27 27.26
N ARG A 223 -4.03 9.33 26.44
CA ARG A 223 -4.42 10.70 26.78
C ARG A 223 -5.93 10.83 26.96
N GLU A 224 -6.71 10.24 26.07
CA GLU A 224 -8.17 10.22 26.19
C GLU A 224 -8.61 9.51 27.47
N LEU A 225 -8.06 8.32 27.74
CA LEU A 225 -8.36 7.55 28.95
C LEU A 225 -8.01 8.31 30.23
N LEU A 226 -6.89 9.05 30.24
CA LEU A 226 -6.50 9.90 31.34
C LEU A 226 -7.46 11.08 31.50
N SER A 227 -7.87 11.74 30.42
CA SER A 227 -8.85 12.84 30.49
C SER A 227 -10.23 12.39 31.00
N GLN A 228 -10.57 11.11 30.77
CA GLN A 228 -11.82 10.50 31.23
C GLN A 228 -11.73 9.92 32.64
N SER A 229 -10.53 9.71 33.20
CA SER A 229 -10.37 8.99 34.46
C SER A 229 -10.99 9.74 35.63
N ASP A 230 -10.82 11.07 35.69
CA ASP A 230 -11.34 11.89 36.79
C ASP A 230 -12.87 11.85 36.83
N LYS A 231 -13.52 12.08 35.69
CA LYS A 231 -14.98 11.99 35.56
C LYS A 231 -15.50 10.59 35.90
N ALA A 232 -14.76 9.54 35.53
CA ALA A 232 -15.14 8.17 35.81
C ALA A 232 -14.99 7.84 37.31
N ILE A 233 -13.94 8.32 37.96
CA ILE A 233 -13.71 8.16 39.40
C ILE A 233 -14.85 8.86 40.17
N GLU A 234 -15.12 10.13 39.88
CA GLU A 234 -16.21 10.89 40.50
C GLU A 234 -17.58 10.22 40.29
N TYR A 235 -17.82 9.65 39.10
CA TYR A 235 -19.06 8.93 38.80
C TYR A 235 -19.24 7.71 39.71
N TRP A 236 -18.19 6.91 39.91
CA TRP A 236 -18.29 5.70 40.74
C TRP A 236 -18.26 5.99 42.24
N GLU A 237 -17.54 7.02 42.69
CA GLU A 237 -17.59 7.51 44.08
C GLU A 237 -19.01 7.92 44.45
N LYS A 238 -19.65 8.77 43.62
CA LYS A 238 -21.05 9.18 43.84
C LYS A 238 -22.04 8.01 43.86
N ARG A 239 -21.79 6.95 43.07
CA ARG A 239 -22.64 5.74 43.07
C ARG A 239 -22.47 4.90 44.33
N LEU A 240 -21.26 4.85 44.89
CA LEU A 240 -21.02 4.18 46.16
C LEU A 240 -21.67 4.93 47.33
N GLU A 241 -21.70 6.27 47.28
CA GLU A 241 -22.35 7.11 48.31
C GLU A 241 -23.87 7.15 48.20
N LEU A 242 -24.41 7.47 47.02
CA LEU A 242 -25.84 7.74 46.80
C LEU A 242 -26.62 6.51 46.33
N GLY A 243 -25.93 5.41 46.05
CA GLY A 243 -26.50 4.13 45.61
C GLY A 243 -26.55 3.95 44.09
N PHE A 244 -27.25 2.90 43.65
CA PHE A 244 -27.29 2.46 42.24
C PHE A 244 -28.62 2.71 41.53
N GLY A 245 -29.57 3.36 42.22
CA GLY A 245 -30.88 3.73 41.71
C GLY A 245 -30.85 4.95 40.79
N ASP A 246 -32.02 5.57 40.60
CA ASP A 246 -32.10 6.84 39.88
C ASP A 246 -31.70 7.98 40.82
N ILE A 247 -30.63 8.69 40.48
CA ILE A 247 -30.02 9.75 41.32
C ILE A 247 -30.14 11.12 40.64
N GLY A 248 -30.82 11.18 39.49
CA GLY A 248 -31.08 12.42 38.75
C GLY A 248 -30.27 12.56 37.45
N PRO A 249 -30.13 13.79 36.92
CA PRO A 249 -29.56 14.04 35.61
C PRO A 249 -28.13 13.49 35.48
N GLY A 250 -27.90 12.61 34.51
CA GLY A 250 -26.60 11.95 34.30
C GLY A 250 -26.39 10.63 35.07
N PHE A 251 -27.27 10.28 36.01
CA PHE A 251 -27.14 9.09 36.87
C PHE A 251 -28.40 8.20 36.84
N ARG A 252 -28.64 7.53 35.70
CA ARG A 252 -29.78 6.60 35.49
C ARG A 252 -29.76 5.39 36.43
N ASP A 253 -30.93 4.81 36.73
CA ASP A 253 -31.02 3.55 37.51
C ASP A 253 -30.30 2.39 36.81
N LEU A 254 -29.18 1.93 37.39
CA LEU A 254 -28.36 0.82 36.89
C LEU A 254 -28.98 -0.55 37.23
N LEU A 255 -29.78 -0.62 38.29
CA LEU A 255 -30.45 -1.83 38.76
C LEU A 255 -31.81 -2.07 38.09
N LYS A 256 -32.30 -1.11 37.30
CA LYS A 256 -33.59 -1.23 36.59
C LYS A 256 -33.75 -2.55 35.83
N SER A 257 -32.71 -2.98 35.11
CA SER A 257 -32.75 -4.24 34.36
C SER A 257 -32.80 -5.47 35.27
N LYS A 258 -32.08 -5.44 36.41
CA LYS A 258 -32.11 -6.50 37.43
C LYS A 258 -33.51 -6.61 38.04
N LYS A 259 -34.09 -5.48 38.47
CA LYS A 259 -35.46 -5.40 39.01
C LYS A 259 -36.52 -5.96 38.04
N ILE A 260 -36.39 -5.68 36.74
CA ILE A 260 -37.31 -6.22 35.72
C ILE A 260 -37.23 -7.75 35.66
N VAL A 261 -36.03 -8.32 35.70
CA VAL A 261 -35.83 -9.77 35.62
C VAL A 261 -36.28 -10.47 36.90
N GLU A 262 -35.96 -9.89 38.07
CA GLU A 262 -36.43 -10.39 39.37
C GLU A 262 -37.97 -10.37 39.46
N GLY A 263 -38.63 -9.37 38.87
CA GLY A 263 -40.09 -9.30 38.73
C GLY A 263 -40.69 -10.26 37.69
N GLY A 264 -39.95 -11.24 37.19
CA GLY A 264 -40.40 -12.22 36.19
C GLY A 264 -40.41 -11.70 34.74
N GLY A 265 -39.87 -10.50 34.50
CA GLY A 265 -39.76 -9.89 33.17
C GLY A 265 -38.61 -10.46 32.34
N ARG A 266 -38.68 -10.29 31.02
CA ARG A 266 -37.64 -10.77 30.10
C ARG A 266 -36.36 -9.94 30.20
N SER A 267 -35.21 -10.63 30.19
CA SER A 267 -33.90 -9.97 30.18
C SER A 267 -33.69 -9.12 28.91
N SER A 268 -32.86 -8.08 29.02
CA SER A 268 -32.53 -7.20 27.89
C SER A 268 -31.79 -7.95 26.76
N PHE A 269 -31.08 -9.03 27.10
CA PHE A 269 -30.44 -9.93 26.14
C PHE A 269 -31.49 -10.74 25.34
N ALA A 270 -32.52 -11.25 26.02
CA ALA A 270 -33.63 -11.97 25.38
C ALA A 270 -34.56 -11.07 24.55
N LYS A 271 -34.56 -9.74 24.77
CA LYS A 271 -35.31 -8.78 23.92
C LYS A 271 -34.70 -8.62 22.53
N LYS A 272 -33.39 -8.83 22.36
CA LYS A 272 -32.72 -8.63 21.06
C LYS A 272 -32.95 -9.78 20.07
N THR A 273 -33.19 -11.00 20.54
CA THR A 273 -33.40 -12.16 19.67
C THR A 273 -34.72 -12.11 18.88
N GLN A 274 -35.76 -11.45 19.38
CA GLN A 274 -37.05 -11.36 18.64
C GLN A 274 -37.11 -10.25 17.59
N LYS A 275 -36.24 -9.23 17.64
CA LYS A 275 -36.28 -8.14 16.64
C LYS A 275 -35.76 -8.55 15.27
N ASN A 276 -34.98 -9.63 15.17
CA ASN A 276 -34.44 -10.11 13.89
C ASN A 276 -35.31 -11.16 13.18
N VAL A 277 -36.48 -11.53 13.72
CA VAL A 277 -37.34 -12.58 13.13
C VAL A 277 -38.54 -12.00 12.35
N LYS A 278 -38.73 -10.67 12.31
CA LYS A 278 -39.82 -10.03 11.54
C LYS A 278 -39.29 -8.96 10.60
N SER A 279 -38.64 -9.37 9.51
CA SER A 279 -38.50 -8.56 8.28
C SER A 279 -38.22 -9.40 7.02
N GLY A 280 -38.73 -10.63 6.97
CA GLY A 280 -38.71 -11.46 5.77
C GLY A 280 -40.06 -12.14 5.60
N ASN A 281 -40.66 -11.98 4.43
CA ASN A 281 -41.99 -12.43 4.00
C ASN A 281 -43.18 -11.58 4.46
N LEU A 282 -43.59 -10.67 3.56
CA LEU A 282 -44.99 -10.42 3.18
C LEU A 282 -44.96 -9.62 1.85
N VAL A 283 -44.76 -10.32 0.74
CA VAL A 283 -45.30 -9.89 -0.56
C VAL A 283 -46.27 -11.00 -0.95
N GLY A 284 -47.56 -10.73 -0.74
CA GLY A 284 -48.64 -11.56 -1.24
C GLY A 284 -48.85 -11.24 -2.71
N GLU A 285 -48.80 -12.27 -3.54
CA GLU A 285 -49.53 -12.29 -4.81
C GLU A 285 -51.02 -12.47 -4.46
N GLY A 286 -51.84 -11.57 -4.98
CA GLY A 286 -53.28 -11.59 -4.84
C GLY A 286 -53.90 -10.77 -5.97
N GLU A 287 -54.34 -11.53 -6.99
CA GLU A 287 -55.19 -11.20 -8.14
C GLU A 287 -54.56 -10.44 -9.32
#